data_AF-A0A0M8Y298-F1
#
_entry.id   AF-A0A0M8Y298-F1
#
_cell.length_a   1.000
_cell.length_b   1.000
_cell.length_c   1.000
_cell.angle_alpha   90.00
_cell.angle_beta   90.00
_cell.angle_gamma   90.00
#
_symmetry.space_group_name_H-M   'P 1'
#
loop_
_entity.id
_entity.type
_entity.pdbx_description
1 polymer ?
#
loop_
_entity_poly.entity_id
_entity_poly.type
_entity_poly.pdbx_seq_one_letter_code
_entity_poly.pdbx_strand_id
1 'polypeptide(L)'
;MAGFEVIGGDLRAHAGKVDAHAASLGTAVDAAGQVMPDGAYGVLCQFLPPLFNDVEALAHEALSAARDGLGTVAENLRDTADAYDSEDLAAVRGFSAVESGLR
;
A
#
# COMPACT_ATOMS: atom_id res chain seq x y z
N MET A 1 20.14 -9.41 22.73
CA MET A 1 19.93 -9.97 21.38
C MET A 1 18.51 -9.60 20.97
N ALA A 2 18.29 -8.44 20.35
CA ALA A 2 16.95 -7.94 19.97
C ALA A 2 17.03 -7.08 18.70
N GLY A 3 17.90 -7.45 17.75
CA GLY A 3 18.19 -6.64 16.57
C GLY A 3 17.14 -6.77 15.46
N PHE A 4 16.74 -8.01 15.13
CA PHE A 4 15.89 -8.28 13.96
C PHE A 4 14.40 -8.05 14.22
N GLU A 5 13.89 -8.39 15.40
CA GLU A 5 12.47 -8.18 15.74
C GLU A 5 12.07 -6.70 15.71
N VAL A 6 12.96 -5.79 16.12
CA VAL A 6 12.72 -4.34 16.03
C VAL A 6 12.61 -3.89 14.57
N ILE A 7 13.46 -4.42 13.68
CA ILE A 7 13.45 -4.10 12.25
C ILE A 7 12.19 -4.66 11.57
N GLY A 8 11.80 -5.90 11.87
CA GLY A 8 10.57 -6.51 11.36
C GLY A 8 9.32 -5.75 11.83
N GLY A 9 9.30 -5.31 13.09
CA GLY A 9 8.25 -4.45 13.63
C GLY A 9 8.13 -3.11 12.91
N ASP A 10 9.26 -2.44 12.65
CA ASP A 10 9.30 -1.16 11.94
C ASP A 10 8.83 -1.28 10.48
N LEU A 11 9.19 -2.38 9.79
CA LEU A 11 8.70 -2.67 8.43
C LEU A 11 7.19 -2.85 8.40
N ARG A 12 6.62 -3.61 9.35
CA ARG A 12 5.17 -3.80 9.47
C ARG A 12 4.46 -2.48 9.80
N ALA A 13 5.04 -1.66 10.67
CA ALA A 13 4.52 -0.33 10.97
C ALA A 13 4.56 0.58 9.74
N HIS A 14 5.60 0.50 8.91
CA HIS A 14 5.68 1.25 7.66
C HIS A 14 4.65 0.77 6.64
N ALA A 15 4.47 -0.55 6.46
CA ALA A 15 3.44 -1.12 5.61
C ALA A 15 2.05 -0.59 5.98
N GLY A 16 1.72 -0.49 7.27
CA GLY A 16 0.45 0.09 7.73
C GLY A 16 0.29 1.58 7.37
N LYS A 17 1.38 2.36 7.36
CA LYS A 17 1.33 3.76 6.89
C LYS A 17 1.12 3.84 5.37
N VAL A 18 1.74 2.95 4.62
CA VAL A 18 1.57 2.85 3.17
C VAL A 18 0.11 2.50 2.83
N ASP A 19 -0.50 1.56 3.54
CA ASP A 19 -1.93 1.24 3.40
C ASP A 19 -2.83 2.45 3.68
N ALA A 20 -2.52 3.25 4.69
CA ALA A 20 -3.29 4.45 5.01
C ALA A 20 -3.27 5.46 3.84
N HIS A 21 -2.13 5.58 3.15
CA HIS A 21 -2.04 6.38 1.92
C HIS A 21 -2.82 5.75 0.76
N ALA A 22 -2.74 4.44 0.57
CA ALA A 22 -3.54 3.73 -0.44
C ALA A 22 -5.06 3.91 -0.21
N ALA A 23 -5.51 3.85 1.04
CA ALA A 23 -6.90 4.10 1.42
C ALA A 23 -7.34 5.55 1.15
N SER A 24 -6.44 6.52 1.38
CA SER A 24 -6.70 7.93 1.06
C SER A 24 -6.86 8.14 -0.45
N LEU A 25 -6.03 7.47 -1.26
CA LEU A 25 -6.19 7.48 -2.73
C LEU A 25 -7.49 6.81 -3.16
N GLY A 26 -7.86 5.67 -2.56
CA GLY A 26 -9.16 5.03 -2.81
C GLY A 26 -10.33 5.96 -2.52
N THR A 27 -10.27 6.70 -1.42
CA THR A 27 -11.29 7.72 -1.09
C THR A 27 -11.37 8.81 -2.16
N ALA A 28 -10.23 9.23 -2.74
CA ALA A 28 -10.21 10.21 -3.82
C ALA A 28 -10.80 9.67 -5.13
N VAL A 29 -10.51 8.40 -5.47
CA VAL A 29 -11.08 7.69 -6.63
C VAL A 29 -12.60 7.60 -6.49
N ASP A 30 -13.09 7.17 -5.33
CA ASP A 30 -14.51 7.06 -5.04
C ASP A 30 -15.20 8.43 -5.14
N ALA A 31 -14.59 9.47 -4.57
CA ALA A 31 -15.11 10.83 -4.65
C ALA A 31 -15.16 11.34 -6.10
N ALA A 32 -14.13 11.10 -6.90
CA ALA A 32 -14.11 11.47 -8.31
C ALA A 32 -15.27 10.81 -9.07
N GLY A 33 -15.55 9.53 -8.82
CA GLY A 33 -16.67 8.81 -9.43
C GLY A 33 -18.07 9.31 -9.03
N GLN A 34 -18.20 10.09 -7.96
CA GLN A 34 -19.48 10.64 -7.51
C GLN A 34 -19.75 12.08 -8.00
N VAL A 35 -18.74 12.84 -8.42
CA VAL A 35 -18.85 14.30 -8.55
C VAL A 35 -19.30 14.78 -9.94
N MET A 36 -19.33 13.92 -10.98
CA MET A 36 -19.43 14.42 -12.36
C MET A 36 -20.47 13.73 -13.26
N PRO A 37 -21.76 13.64 -12.89
CA PRO A 37 -22.79 13.38 -13.90
C PRO A 37 -22.86 14.57 -14.87
N ASP A 38 -23.07 14.33 -16.17
CA ASP A 38 -23.16 15.38 -17.21
C ASP A 38 -24.12 16.53 -16.86
N GLY A 39 -25.11 16.28 -16.00
CA GLY A 39 -26.06 17.26 -15.48
C GLY A 39 -25.55 18.17 -14.34
N ALA A 40 -24.40 17.89 -13.72
CA ALA A 40 -23.87 18.63 -12.57
C ALA A 40 -23.48 20.07 -12.90
N TYR A 41 -23.12 20.34 -14.15
CA TYR A 41 -22.74 21.67 -14.64
C TYR A 41 -23.92 22.61 -14.87
N GLY A 42 -25.15 22.08 -14.88
CA GLY A 42 -26.35 22.83 -15.21
C GLY A 42 -26.46 23.18 -16.69
N VAL A 43 -27.63 23.69 -17.09
CA VAL A 43 -28.02 23.90 -18.50
C VAL A 43 -27.06 24.85 -19.25
N LEU A 44 -26.49 25.84 -18.55
CA LEU A 44 -25.61 26.84 -19.17
C LEU A 44 -24.21 26.28 -19.47
N CYS A 45 -23.74 25.31 -18.69
CA CYS A 45 -22.35 24.83 -18.76
C CYS A 45 -22.25 23.38 -19.29
N GLN A 46 -23.32 22.82 -19.85
CA GLN A 46 -23.38 21.45 -20.41
C GLN A 46 -22.38 21.17 -21.55
N PHE A 47 -21.73 22.20 -22.10
CA PHE A 47 -20.72 22.03 -23.15
C PHE A 47 -19.33 21.70 -22.59
N LEU A 48 -19.12 21.84 -21.28
CA LEU A 48 -17.83 21.63 -20.63
C LEU A 48 -17.42 20.16 -20.45
N PRO A 49 -18.29 19.20 -20.08
CA PRO A 49 -17.88 17.81 -19.84
C PRO A 49 -17.06 17.19 -20.99
N PRO A 50 -17.46 17.32 -22.28
CA PRO A 50 -16.67 16.78 -23.39
C PRO A 50 -15.23 17.30 -23.48
N LEU A 51 -14.92 18.45 -22.89
CA LEU A 51 -13.57 19.02 -22.87
C LEU A 51 -12.66 18.39 -21.81
N PHE A 52 -13.24 17.76 -20.78
CA PHE A 52 -12.51 17.27 -19.61
C PHE A 52 -12.64 15.76 -19.38
N ASN A 53 -13.62 15.09 -19.99
CA ASN A 53 -13.88 13.65 -19.80
C ASN A 53 -12.62 12.78 -19.97
N ASP A 54 -11.78 13.07 -20.97
CA ASP A 54 -10.54 12.31 -21.21
C ASP A 54 -9.51 12.52 -20.09
N VAL A 55 -9.39 13.76 -19.60
CA VAL A 55 -8.49 14.10 -18.50
C VAL A 55 -9.00 13.49 -17.19
N GLU A 56 -10.31 13.48 -16.99
CA GLU A 56 -10.95 12.87 -15.82
C GLU A 56 -10.75 11.35 -15.81
N ALA A 57 -10.95 10.68 -16.96
CA ALA A 57 -10.69 9.26 -17.11
C ALA A 57 -9.22 8.91 -16.80
N LEU A 58 -8.28 9.68 -17.36
CA LEU A 58 -6.85 9.50 -17.09
C LEU A 58 -6.51 9.72 -15.60
N ALA A 59 -7.10 10.74 -14.98
CA ALA A 59 -6.89 11.00 -13.55
C ALA A 59 -7.41 9.84 -12.69
N HIS A 60 -8.57 9.29 -13.04
CA HIS A 60 -9.16 8.15 -12.34
C HIS A 60 -8.27 6.91 -12.46
N GLU A 61 -7.78 6.60 -13.66
CA GLU A 61 -6.86 5.50 -13.92
C GLU A 61 -5.55 5.67 -13.14
N ALA A 62 -4.95 6.87 -13.19
CA ALA A 62 -3.70 7.16 -12.49
C ALA A 62 -3.82 7.00 -10.97
N LEU A 63 -4.93 7.48 -10.38
CA LEU A 63 -5.19 7.35 -8.94
C LEU A 63 -5.43 5.88 -8.54
N SER A 64 -6.15 5.11 -9.37
CA SER A 64 -6.36 3.68 -9.15
C SER A 64 -5.04 2.91 -9.21
N ALA A 65 -4.21 3.16 -10.23
CA ALA A 65 -2.91 2.54 -10.37
C ALA A 65 -1.98 2.88 -9.19
N ALA A 66 -2.03 4.13 -8.71
CA ALA A 66 -1.26 4.55 -7.54
C ALA A 66 -1.72 3.83 -6.25
N ARG A 67 -3.04 3.67 -6.04
CA ARG A 67 -3.59 2.88 -4.93
C ARG A 67 -3.07 1.45 -4.96
N ASP A 68 -3.15 0.78 -6.10
CA ASP A 68 -2.76 -0.62 -6.25
C ASP A 68 -1.23 -0.81 -6.11
N GLY A 69 -0.45 0.14 -6.63
CA GLY A 69 0.99 0.19 -6.46
C GLY A 69 1.40 0.33 -5.00
N LEU A 70 0.74 1.20 -4.23
CA LEU A 70 0.98 1.32 -2.80
C LEU A 70 0.59 0.03 -2.05
N GLY A 71 -0.50 -0.64 -2.44
CA GLY A 71 -0.87 -1.95 -1.89
C GLY A 71 0.24 -2.99 -2.08
N THR A 72 0.78 -3.07 -3.30
CA THR A 72 1.93 -3.94 -3.62
C THR A 72 3.16 -3.60 -2.77
N VAL A 73 3.47 -2.31 -2.58
CA VAL A 73 4.59 -1.89 -1.73
C VAL A 73 4.38 -2.30 -0.27
N ALA A 74 3.17 -2.14 0.26
CA ALA A 74 2.87 -2.55 1.62
C ALA A 74 2.99 -4.08 1.81
N GLU A 75 2.59 -4.87 0.82
CA GLU A 75 2.79 -6.32 0.82
C GLU A 75 4.27 -6.70 0.82
N ASN A 76 5.08 -6.12 -0.09
CA ASN A 76 6.52 -6.36 -0.14
C ASN A 76 7.24 -6.03 1.19
N LEU A 77 6.78 -4.98 1.90
CA LEU A 77 7.32 -4.64 3.22
C LEU A 77 7.00 -5.71 4.27
N ARG A 78 5.81 -6.31 4.23
CA ARG A 78 5.44 -7.43 5.11
C ARG A 78 6.25 -8.68 4.79
N ASP A 79 6.37 -9.02 3.51
CA ASP A 79 7.16 -10.16 3.06
C ASP A 79 8.62 -10.03 3.51
N THR A 80 9.17 -8.82 3.44
CA THR A 80 10.53 -8.54 3.93
C THR A 80 10.63 -8.71 5.44
N ALA A 81 9.62 -8.27 6.21
CA ALA A 81 9.59 -8.49 7.66
C ALA A 81 9.53 -9.98 8.02
N ASP A 82 8.69 -10.74 7.30
CA ASP A 82 8.54 -12.18 7.50
C ASP A 82 9.82 -12.94 7.13
N ALA A 83 10.53 -12.50 6.09
CA ALA A 83 11.83 -13.04 5.73
C ALA A 83 12.86 -12.85 6.85
N TYR A 84 12.97 -11.64 7.43
CA TYR A 84 13.87 -11.39 8.56
C TYR A 84 13.55 -12.27 9.78
N ASP A 85 12.27 -12.37 10.16
CA ASP A 85 11.86 -13.21 11.29
C ASP A 85 12.18 -14.69 11.03
N SER A 86 12.02 -15.16 9.78
CA SER A 86 12.34 -16.54 9.42
C SER A 86 13.83 -16.86 9.51
N GLU A 87 14.69 -15.93 9.09
CA GLU A 87 16.15 -16.06 9.16
C GLU A 87 16.65 -16.01 10.61
N ASP A 88 16.10 -15.11 11.43
CA ASP A 88 16.45 -15.03 12.85
C ASP A 88 16.06 -16.32 13.60
N LEU A 89 14.85 -16.84 13.36
CA LEU A 89 14.43 -18.13 13.91
C LEU A 89 15.31 -19.29 13.44
N ALA A 90 15.78 -19.28 12.19
CA ALA A 90 16.70 -20.28 11.68
C ALA A 90 18.06 -20.20 12.39
N ALA A 91 18.59 -18.99 12.60
CA ALA A 91 19.82 -18.76 13.35
C ALA A 91 19.70 -19.26 14.80
N VAL A 92 18.62 -18.90 15.50
CA VAL A 92 18.35 -19.34 16.88
C VAL A 92 18.28 -20.87 16.98
N ARG A 93 17.60 -21.54 16.04
CA ARG A 93 17.57 -23.01 15.98
C ARG A 93 18.95 -23.62 15.76
N GLY A 94 19.75 -23.04 14.86
CA GLY A 94 21.13 -23.48 14.63
C GLY A 94 22.01 -23.38 15.87
N PHE A 95 21.99 -22.23 16.54
CA PHE A 95 22.78 -22.01 17.76
C PHE A 95 22.34 -22.91 18.92
N SER A 96 21.04 -23.05 19.16
CA SER A 96 20.52 -23.91 20.24
C SER A 96 20.81 -25.39 20.01
N ALA A 97 20.81 -25.86 18.76
CA ALA A 97 21.22 -27.22 18.41
C ALA A 97 22.70 -27.47 18.72
N VAL A 98 23.57 -26.50 18.40
CA VAL A 98 25.00 -26.58 18.73
C VAL A 98 25.23 -26.57 20.25
N GLU A 99 24.55 -25.69 21.00
CA GLU A 99 24.65 -25.65 22.47
C GLU A 99 24.22 -26.99 23.09
N SER A 100 23.14 -27.58 22.60
CA SER A 100 22.62 -28.86 23.09
C SER A 100 23.55 -30.04 22.80
N GLY A 101 24.30 -30.00 21.69
CA GLY A 101 25.29 -31.04 21.35
C GLY A 101 26.63 -30.91 22.11
N LEU A 102 26.87 -29.77 22.76
CA LEU A 102 28.08 -29.49 23.53
C LEU A 102 27.94 -29.84 25.04
N ARG A 103 26.72 -30.14 25.50
CA ARG A 103 26.40 -30.61 26.85
C ARG A 103 26.23 -32.12 26.88
#